data_AF-A0A955D1P3-F1
#
_entry.id   AF-A0A955D1P3-F1
#
_cell.length_a   1.000
_cell.length_b   1.000
_cell.length_c   1.000
_cell.angle_alpha   90.00
_cell.angle_beta   90.00
_cell.angle_gamma   90.00
#
_symmetry.space_group_name_H-M   'P 1'
#
loop_
_entity.id
_entity.type
_entity.pdbx_description
1 polymer ?
#
loop_
_entity_poly.entity_id
_entity_poly.type
_entity_poly.pdbx_seq_one_letter_code
_entity_poly.pdbx_strand_id
1 'polypeptide(L)'
;FSDHVVVAQPPLNPRDSVMTNAQRLASLPSGGTNCSAPLAYLNQRKLAGDLLIYVSDNESWIDSGGAQGYRRSTATLEQWQVFKRRNPHAKLVCLDVQPYGTTQAPEGGDILNIGGFADSVFSVIATFNNSTLHPDHWVGVIENEVI
;
A
#
# COMPACT_ATOMS: atom_id res chain seq x y z
N PHE A 1 -3.10 -4.31 -21.73
CA PHE A 1 -2.56 -4.37 -20.37
C PHE A 1 -2.88 -5.74 -19.80
N SER A 2 -1.93 -6.40 -19.15
CA SER A 2 -2.16 -7.67 -18.44
C SER A 2 -1.91 -7.44 -16.96
N ASP A 3 -2.89 -7.77 -16.10
CA ASP A 3 -2.82 -7.57 -14.64
C ASP A 3 -1.93 -8.62 -13.95
N HIS A 4 -0.75 -8.87 -14.51
CA HIS A 4 0.19 -9.86 -13.99
C HIS A 4 1.06 -9.24 -12.89
N VAL A 5 0.96 -9.79 -11.68
CA VAL A 5 1.90 -9.51 -10.60
C VAL A 5 3.22 -10.23 -10.89
N VAL A 6 4.30 -9.45 -10.97
CA VAL A 6 5.67 -9.98 -11.14
C VAL A 6 6.34 -10.06 -9.78
N VAL A 7 6.69 -11.27 -9.37
CA VAL A 7 7.47 -11.51 -8.16
C VAL A 7 8.95 -11.43 -8.54
N ALA A 8 9.74 -10.65 -7.81
CA ALA A 8 11.19 -10.60 -8.00
C ALA A 8 11.81 -12.00 -7.84
N GLN A 9 12.59 -12.43 -8.83
CA GLN A 9 13.28 -13.72 -8.83
C GLN A 9 14.76 -13.50 -9.22
N PRO A 10 15.73 -13.80 -8.33
CA PRO A 10 15.52 -14.21 -6.93
C PRO A 10 14.85 -13.11 -6.09
N PRO A 11 14.23 -13.45 -4.94
CA PRO A 11 13.70 -12.45 -4.03
C PRO A 11 14.75 -11.42 -3.61
N LEU A 12 14.31 -10.22 -3.26
CA LEU A 12 15.20 -9.22 -2.66
C LEU A 12 15.84 -9.77 -1.39
N ASN A 13 17.12 -9.48 -1.20
CA ASN A 13 17.89 -9.98 -0.06
C ASN A 13 18.24 -8.80 0.86
N PRO A 14 17.82 -8.80 2.13
CA PRO A 14 18.12 -7.72 3.06
C PRO A 14 19.61 -7.57 3.38
N ARG A 15 20.44 -8.58 3.06
CA ARG A 15 21.91 -8.51 3.21
C ARG A 15 22.62 -7.93 2.00
N ASP A 16 21.93 -7.75 0.88
CA ASP A 16 22.54 -7.16 -0.31
C ASP A 16 22.60 -5.64 -0.18
N SER A 17 23.56 -5.03 -0.88
CA SER A 17 23.66 -3.58 -0.91
C SER A 17 22.38 -2.95 -1.48
N VAL A 18 22.10 -1.71 -1.10
CA VAL A 18 21.00 -0.91 -1.68
C VAL A 18 21.07 -0.93 -3.20
N MET A 19 22.28 -0.77 -3.77
CA MET A 19 22.46 -0.75 -5.22
C MET A 19 22.12 -2.10 -5.89
N THR A 20 22.44 -3.21 -5.24
CA THR A 20 22.11 -4.55 -5.74
C THR A 20 20.59 -4.75 -5.78
N ASN A 21 19.87 -4.38 -4.72
CA ASN A 21 18.41 -4.50 -4.70
C ASN A 21 17.74 -3.49 -5.65
N ALA A 22 18.29 -2.28 -5.79
CA ALA A 22 17.81 -1.28 -6.75
C ALA A 22 17.95 -1.77 -8.20
N GLN A 23 19.09 -2.35 -8.56
CA GLN A 23 19.30 -2.93 -9.89
C GLN A 23 18.31 -4.08 -10.19
N ARG A 24 18.00 -4.91 -9.19
CA ARG A 24 16.99 -5.96 -9.33
C ARG A 24 15.60 -5.39 -9.57
N LEU A 25 15.18 -4.42 -8.76
CA LEU A 25 13.89 -3.76 -8.95
C LEU A 25 13.79 -3.11 -10.34
N ALA A 26 14.85 -2.42 -10.78
CA ALA A 26 14.91 -1.79 -12.09
C ALA A 26 14.90 -2.79 -13.27
N SER A 27 15.28 -4.05 -13.03
CA SER A 27 15.25 -5.11 -14.05
C SER A 27 13.86 -5.73 -14.25
N LEU A 28 12.91 -5.45 -13.36
CA LEU A 28 11.54 -5.93 -13.50
C LEU A 28 10.85 -5.20 -14.67
N PRO A 29 9.95 -5.89 -15.41
CA PRO A 29 9.19 -5.25 -16.46
C PRO A 29 8.32 -4.12 -15.88
N SER A 30 8.30 -2.98 -16.55
CA SER A 30 7.46 -1.85 -16.18
C SER A 30 6.10 -1.89 -16.89
N GLY A 31 5.11 -1.20 -16.32
CA GLY A 31 3.75 -1.09 -16.82
C GLY A 31 2.98 -0.02 -16.06
N GLY A 32 1.67 0.10 -16.33
CA GLY A 32 0.80 0.97 -15.55
C GLY A 32 0.54 0.41 -14.15
N THR A 33 0.29 1.29 -13.18
CA THR A 33 -0.01 0.90 -11.80
C THR A 33 -1.46 0.43 -11.67
N ASN A 34 -1.67 -0.81 -11.23
CA ASN A 34 -2.96 -1.36 -10.83
C ASN A 34 -2.90 -1.74 -9.33
N CYS A 35 -3.48 -0.90 -8.48
CA CYS A 35 -3.43 -1.08 -7.02
C CYS A 35 -4.26 -2.27 -6.52
N SER A 36 -5.22 -2.77 -7.30
CA SER A 36 -6.03 -3.92 -6.92
C SER A 36 -5.35 -5.28 -7.22
N ALA A 37 -4.41 -5.30 -8.16
CA ALA A 37 -3.76 -6.53 -8.63
C ALA A 37 -2.97 -7.29 -7.54
N PRO A 38 -2.18 -6.64 -6.66
CA PRO A 38 -1.50 -7.36 -5.58
C PRO A 38 -2.47 -8.04 -4.61
N LEU A 39 -3.53 -7.37 -4.18
CA LEU A 39 -4.55 -7.97 -3.31
C LEU A 39 -5.30 -9.11 -4.01
N ALA A 40 -5.66 -8.97 -5.28
CA ALA A 40 -6.26 -10.05 -6.07
C ALA A 40 -5.33 -11.27 -6.16
N TYR A 41 -4.03 -11.05 -6.37
CA TYR A 41 -3.01 -12.09 -6.38
C TYR A 41 -2.90 -12.83 -5.05
N LEU A 42 -2.90 -12.09 -3.92
CA LEU A 42 -2.88 -12.66 -2.57
C LEU A 42 -4.16 -13.44 -2.27
N ASN A 43 -5.32 -12.92 -2.66
CA ASN A 43 -6.63 -13.56 -2.49
C ASN A 43 -6.74 -14.87 -3.26
N GLN A 44 -6.36 -14.89 -4.55
CA GLN A 44 -6.35 -16.11 -5.37
C GLN A 44 -5.49 -17.22 -4.76
N ARG A 45 -4.34 -16.86 -4.17
CA ARG A 45 -3.40 -17.81 -3.56
C ARG A 45 -3.68 -18.11 -2.09
N LYS A 46 -4.70 -17.46 -1.51
CA LYS A 46 -5.04 -17.56 -0.09
C LYS A 46 -3.84 -17.29 0.83
N LEU A 47 -2.96 -16.36 0.45
CA LEU A 47 -1.81 -15.98 1.26
C LEU A 47 -2.26 -15.16 2.47
N ALA A 48 -1.64 -15.35 3.62
CA ALA A 48 -1.94 -14.60 4.85
C ALA A 48 -0.80 -13.62 5.16
N GLY A 49 -1.15 -12.53 5.83
CA GLY A 49 -0.22 -11.49 6.26
C GLY A 49 -0.95 -10.47 7.10
N ASP A 50 -0.39 -10.14 8.27
CA ASP A 50 -1.04 -9.26 9.25
C ASP A 50 -0.82 -7.78 8.93
N LEU A 51 0.26 -7.46 8.21
CA LEU A 51 0.56 -6.12 7.71
C LEU A 51 0.89 -6.20 6.23
N LEU A 52 0.09 -5.53 5.41
CA LEU A 52 0.37 -5.31 3.99
C LEU A 52 0.80 -3.86 3.82
N ILE A 53 1.96 -3.65 3.19
CA ILE A 53 2.49 -2.31 2.90
C ILE A 53 2.57 -2.17 1.37
N TYR A 54 1.79 -1.25 0.84
CA TYR A 54 1.93 -0.77 -0.53
C TYR A 54 2.97 0.35 -0.54
N VAL A 55 3.97 0.20 -1.39
CA VAL A 55 4.98 1.24 -1.65
C VAL A 55 4.80 1.68 -3.10
N SER A 56 4.11 2.79 -3.29
CA SER A 56 3.74 3.34 -4.61
C SER A 56 3.37 4.81 -4.44
N ASP A 57 3.40 5.58 -5.52
CA ASP A 57 2.65 6.84 -5.65
C ASP A 57 1.11 6.67 -5.57
N ASN A 58 0.61 5.43 -5.43
CA ASN A 58 -0.80 5.04 -5.34
C ASN A 58 -1.71 5.57 -6.46
N GLU A 59 -1.15 6.00 -7.60
CA GLU A 59 -1.91 6.45 -8.75
C GLU A 59 -2.34 5.26 -9.62
N SER A 60 -3.51 4.68 -9.31
CA SER A 60 -4.07 3.64 -10.18
C SER A 60 -4.63 4.24 -11.48
N TRP A 61 -3.96 3.99 -12.60
CA TRP A 61 -4.41 4.40 -13.95
C TRP A 61 -5.54 3.51 -14.48
N ILE A 62 -5.72 2.33 -13.87
CA ILE A 62 -6.71 1.32 -14.28
C ILE A 62 -7.99 1.41 -13.43
N ASP A 63 -7.89 1.82 -12.16
CA ASP A 63 -9.04 1.92 -11.26
C ASP A 63 -9.70 3.31 -11.25
N SER A 64 -9.11 4.30 -11.95
CA SER A 64 -9.58 5.70 -12.03
C SER A 64 -10.78 5.92 -12.97
N GLY A 65 -11.57 4.87 -13.21
CA GLY A 65 -12.82 4.92 -13.98
C GLY A 65 -13.88 5.81 -13.35
N GLY A 66 -13.76 7.12 -13.56
CA GLY A 66 -14.77 8.14 -13.33
C GLY A 66 -14.56 8.96 -12.07
N ALA A 67 -14.18 10.23 -12.26
CA ALA A 67 -14.24 11.31 -11.28
C ALA A 67 -15.69 11.64 -10.88
N GLN A 68 -16.45 10.66 -10.37
CA GLN A 68 -17.82 10.83 -9.93
C GLN A 68 -18.07 10.15 -8.59
N GLY A 69 -17.61 10.84 -7.54
CA GLY A 69 -18.17 10.75 -6.22
C GLY A 69 -17.56 9.66 -5.34
N TYR A 70 -17.28 10.08 -4.12
CA TYR A 70 -16.94 9.37 -2.87
C TYR A 70 -17.85 8.16 -2.49
N ARG A 71 -18.59 7.57 -3.44
CA ARG A 71 -19.69 6.61 -3.22
C ARG A 71 -19.51 5.24 -3.91
N ARG A 72 -18.49 5.05 -4.76
CA ARG A 72 -18.10 3.71 -5.24
C ARG A 72 -16.80 3.27 -4.59
N SER A 73 -16.82 2.07 -3.99
CA SER A 73 -15.60 1.40 -3.51
C SER A 73 -14.66 1.19 -4.68
N THR A 74 -13.38 1.57 -4.54
CA THR A 74 -12.36 1.25 -5.55
C THR A 74 -12.18 -0.27 -5.63
N ALA A 75 -11.72 -0.80 -6.76
CA ALA A 75 -11.40 -2.23 -6.88
C ALA A 75 -10.37 -2.68 -5.83
N THR A 76 -9.45 -1.78 -5.45
CA THR A 76 -8.50 -1.98 -4.35
C THR A 76 -9.23 -2.22 -3.03
N LEU A 77 -10.19 -1.35 -2.68
CA LEU A 77 -10.97 -1.51 -1.45
C LEU A 77 -11.83 -2.78 -1.47
N GLU A 78 -12.41 -3.16 -2.62
CA GLU A 78 -13.16 -4.42 -2.75
C GLU A 78 -12.26 -5.65 -2.48
N GLN A 79 -11.06 -5.68 -3.08
CA GLN A 79 -10.10 -6.75 -2.85
C GLN A 79 -9.56 -6.77 -1.41
N TRP A 80 -9.40 -5.60 -0.79
CA TRP A 80 -9.05 -5.49 0.63
C TRP A 80 -10.11 -6.10 1.53
N GLN A 81 -11.40 -5.82 1.27
CA GLN A 81 -12.49 -6.41 2.04
C GLN A 81 -12.55 -7.94 1.89
N VAL A 82 -12.24 -8.48 0.71
CA VAL A 82 -12.08 -9.94 0.53
C VAL A 82 -10.93 -10.48 1.38
N PHE A 83 -9.78 -9.80 1.37
CA PHE A 83 -8.61 -10.22 2.14
C PHE A 83 -8.91 -10.19 3.65
N LYS A 84 -9.53 -9.11 4.15
CA LYS A 84 -9.92 -8.92 5.56
C LYS A 84 -10.91 -9.95 6.07
N ARG A 85 -11.90 -10.36 5.27
CA ARG A 85 -12.83 -11.43 5.68
C ARG A 85 -12.12 -12.75 6.01
N ARG A 86 -10.99 -13.02 5.34
CA ARG A 86 -10.17 -14.21 5.58
C ARG A 86 -9.05 -13.96 6.61
N ASN A 87 -8.55 -12.73 6.72
CA ASN A 87 -7.60 -12.31 7.74
C ASN A 87 -8.12 -11.08 8.51
N PRO A 88 -8.98 -11.27 9.55
CA PRO A 88 -9.62 -10.17 10.25
C PRO A 88 -8.67 -9.21 10.96
N HIS A 89 -7.46 -9.66 11.29
CA HIS A 89 -6.45 -8.84 11.97
C HIS A 89 -5.55 -8.08 11.00
N ALA A 90 -5.67 -8.33 9.69
CA ALA A 90 -4.85 -7.66 8.70
C ALA A 90 -5.03 -6.14 8.72
N LYS A 91 -3.93 -5.44 8.47
CA LYS A 91 -3.84 -4.00 8.28
C LYS A 91 -3.19 -3.66 6.96
N LEU A 92 -3.68 -2.60 6.31
CA LEU A 92 -3.15 -2.08 5.07
C LEU A 92 -2.49 -0.72 5.31
N VAL A 93 -1.27 -0.56 4.82
CA VAL A 93 -0.56 0.72 4.78
C VAL A 93 -0.34 1.09 3.32
N CYS A 94 -0.83 2.25 2.91
CA CYS A 94 -0.51 2.88 1.63
C CYS A 94 0.61 3.90 1.87
N LEU A 95 1.86 3.50 1.65
CA LEU A 95 3.04 4.35 1.73
C LEU A 95 3.24 5.07 0.39
N ASP A 96 2.91 6.35 0.39
CA ASP A 96 3.05 7.24 -0.75
C ASP A 96 4.48 7.83 -0.82
N VAL A 97 5.26 7.38 -1.80
CA VAL A 97 6.66 7.80 -1.99
C VAL A 97 6.74 9.23 -2.54
N GLN A 98 5.71 9.71 -3.23
CA GLN A 98 5.60 11.07 -3.75
C GLN A 98 4.19 11.60 -3.44
N PRO A 99 4.00 12.37 -2.35
CA PRO A 99 2.66 12.70 -1.88
C PRO A 99 1.87 13.46 -2.96
N TYR A 100 0.91 12.75 -3.56
CA TYR A 100 -0.09 13.32 -4.47
C TYR A 100 -1.44 13.41 -3.75
N GLY A 101 -2.33 14.28 -4.22
CA GLY A 101 -3.64 14.51 -3.58
C GLY A 101 -4.70 13.42 -3.81
N THR A 102 -4.33 12.22 -4.25
CA THR A 102 -5.30 11.15 -4.59
C THR A 102 -5.20 9.99 -3.59
N THR A 103 -6.35 9.44 -3.15
CA THR A 103 -6.41 8.26 -2.27
C THR A 103 -7.30 7.18 -2.88
N GLN A 104 -6.76 5.96 -3.01
CA GLN A 104 -7.48 4.80 -3.53
C GLN A 104 -8.18 3.99 -2.43
N ALA A 105 -7.75 4.15 -1.17
CA ALA A 105 -8.30 3.47 -0.01
C ALA A 105 -8.46 4.52 1.11
N PRO A 106 -9.69 4.99 1.39
CA PRO A 106 -9.91 5.96 2.46
C PRO A 106 -9.40 5.43 3.80
N GLU A 107 -8.88 6.33 4.64
CA GLU A 107 -8.43 5.96 5.99
C GLU A 107 -9.55 5.28 6.79
N GLY A 108 -9.16 4.28 7.58
CA GLY A 108 -10.07 3.48 8.38
C GLY A 108 -9.31 2.80 9.52
N GLY A 109 -10.01 2.14 10.44
CA GLY A 109 -9.37 1.47 11.59
C GLY A 109 -8.35 0.38 11.22
N ASP A 110 -8.34 -0.06 9.96
CA ASP A 110 -7.45 -1.07 9.39
C ASP A 110 -6.69 -0.60 8.14
N ILE A 111 -6.79 0.69 7.77
CA ILE A 111 -6.10 1.28 6.60
C ILE A 111 -5.43 2.60 7.00
N LEU A 112 -4.11 2.69 6.82
CA LEU A 112 -3.31 3.89 7.02
C LEU A 112 -2.80 4.41 5.66
N ASN A 113 -3.04 5.69 5.34
CA ASN A 113 -2.35 6.37 4.25
C ASN A 113 -1.25 7.25 4.84
N ILE A 114 -0.02 7.14 4.34
CA ILE A 114 1.09 7.94 4.85
C ILE A 114 2.00 8.36 3.69
N GLY A 115 2.34 9.64 3.64
CA GLY A 115 3.22 10.20 2.62
C GLY A 115 4.65 10.39 3.12
N GLY A 116 5.58 10.34 2.18
CA GLY A 116 7.00 10.60 2.40
C GLY A 116 7.84 9.33 2.55
N PHE A 117 9.15 9.52 2.64
CA PHE A 117 10.11 8.42 2.76
C PHE A 117 11.21 8.77 3.77
N ALA A 118 10.78 9.23 4.95
CA ALA A 118 11.62 9.59 6.09
C ALA A 118 11.53 8.53 7.20
N ASP A 119 12.53 8.48 8.10
CA ASP A 119 12.57 7.49 9.19
C ASP A 119 11.33 7.52 10.10
N SER A 120 10.73 8.70 10.30
CA SER A 120 9.52 8.88 11.11
C SER A 120 8.30 8.11 10.56
N VAL A 121 8.25 7.87 9.25
CA VAL A 121 7.20 7.07 8.61
C VAL A 121 7.17 5.65 9.16
N PHE A 122 8.33 5.01 9.35
CA PHE A 122 8.40 3.64 9.85
C PHE A 122 7.96 3.54 11.32
N SER A 123 8.20 4.58 12.12
CA SER A 123 7.70 4.67 13.50
C SER A 123 6.17 4.76 13.54
N VAL A 124 5.58 5.52 12.62
CA VAL A 124 4.12 5.62 12.47
C VAL A 124 3.53 4.26 12.04
N ILE A 125 4.13 3.61 11.06
CA ILE A 125 3.71 2.27 10.61
C ILE A 125 3.78 1.25 11.76
N ALA A 126 4.86 1.25 12.54
CA ALA A 126 5.01 0.35 13.69
C ALA A 126 3.94 0.61 14.75
N THR A 127 3.65 1.88 15.04
CA THR A 127 2.60 2.28 15.98
C THR A 127 1.23 1.82 15.49
N PHE A 128 0.89 2.10 14.23
CA PHE A 128 -0.35 1.64 13.61
C PHE A 128 -0.48 0.11 13.64
N ASN A 129 0.59 -0.63 13.33
CA ASN A 129 0.56 -2.10 13.36
C ASN A 129 0.29 -2.64 14.77
N ASN A 130 0.86 -2.01 15.80
CA ASN A 130 0.71 -2.43 17.20
C ASN A 130 -0.59 -1.95 17.87
N SER A 131 -1.29 -0.97 17.29
CA SER A 131 -2.45 -0.32 17.92
C SER A 131 -3.77 -0.64 17.21
N THR A 132 -4.85 -0.80 17.96
CA THR A 132 -6.23 -0.90 17.44
C THR A 132 -6.86 0.50 17.32
N LEU A 133 -6.21 1.44 16.63
CA LEU A 133 -6.57 2.86 16.71
C LEU A 133 -7.57 3.35 15.64
N HIS A 134 -8.38 4.34 16.07
CA HIS A 134 -9.52 4.96 15.39
C HIS A 134 -9.06 5.90 14.24
N PRO A 135 -9.88 6.11 13.19
CA PRO A 135 -9.52 6.87 11.97
C PRO A 135 -9.01 8.31 12.19
N ASP A 136 -9.36 8.98 13.28
CA ASP A 136 -9.15 10.43 13.44
C ASP A 136 -7.72 10.86 13.85
N HIS A 137 -6.74 9.95 13.90
CA HIS A 137 -5.47 10.21 14.61
C HIS A 137 -4.26 10.59 13.74
N TRP A 138 -4.29 10.42 12.41
CA TRP A 138 -3.05 10.39 11.62
C TRP A 138 -2.75 11.64 10.79
N VAL A 139 -3.75 12.45 10.45
CA VAL A 139 -3.55 13.74 9.76
C VAL A 139 -2.68 14.71 10.58
N GLY A 140 -2.56 14.52 11.90
CA GLY A 140 -1.84 15.44 12.80
C GLY A 140 -0.39 15.09 13.17
N VAL A 141 0.18 13.96 12.71
CA VAL A 141 1.51 13.51 13.21
C VAL A 141 2.68 14.02 12.36
N ILE A 142 2.47 14.30 11.07
CA ILE A 142 3.56 14.74 10.18
C ILE A 142 3.74 16.27 10.18
N GLU A 143 2.72 17.06 10.55
CA GLU A 143 2.83 18.52 10.63
C GLU A 143 3.63 19.03 11.84
N ASN A 144 3.95 18.18 12.82
CA ASN A 144 4.69 18.56 14.05
C ASN A 144 6.20 18.26 14.02
N GLU A 145 6.75 17.72 12.91
CA GLU A 145 8.20 17.49 12.77
C GLU A 145 8.91 18.50 11.84
N VAL A 146 8.28 19.64 11.56
CA VAL A 146 8.99 20.79 10.98
C VAL A 146 9.43 21.71 12.12
N ILE A 147 10.72 21.62 12.48
CA ILE A 147 11.43 22.70 13.17
C ILE A 147 11.75 23.80 12.16
#